data_AF-A0A1I6E0A6-F1
#
_entry.id   AF-A0A1I6E0A6-F1
#
_cell.length_a   1.000
_cell.length_b   1.000
_cell.length_c   1.000
_cell.angle_alpha   90.00
_cell.angle_beta   90.00
_cell.angle_gamma   90.00
#
_symmetry.space_group_name_H-M   'P 1'
#
loop_
_entity.id
_entity.type
_entity.pdbx_description
1 polymer ?
#
loop_
_entity_poly.entity_id
_entity_poly.type
_entity_poly.pdbx_seq_one_letter_code
_entity_poly.pdbx_strand_id
1 'polypeptide(L)' 'MWRKSSYSANAMDCVEVGRGVGIRDTKAPITHLAVTPRTWSAFLLSVKLGKFAPSGQTD' A
#
# COMPACT_ATOMS: atom_id res chain seq x y z
N MET A 1 -12.39 8.20 8.80
CA MET A 1 -11.28 7.93 9.74
C MET A 1 -10.71 6.56 9.44
N TRP A 2 -9.39 6.41 9.46
CA TRP A 2 -8.70 5.14 9.24
C TRP A 2 -8.61 4.37 10.56
N ARG A 3 -8.66 3.03 10.50
CA ARG A 3 -8.44 2.15 11.66
C ARG A 3 -7.62 0.94 11.27
N LYS A 4 -6.83 0.42 12.21
CA LYS A 4 -6.15 -0.87 12.05
C LYS A 4 -7.15 -1.98 11.76
N SER A 5 -6.83 -2.84 10.78
CA SER A 5 -7.62 -4.03 10.45
C SER A 5 -7.51 -5.07 11.57
N SER A 6 -8.62 -5.73 11.91
CA SER A 6 -8.60 -6.86 12.86
C SER A 6 -7.86 -8.10 12.33
N TYR A 7 -7.58 -8.16 11.02
CA TYR A 7 -6.72 -9.20 10.41
C TYR A 7 -5.22 -8.90 10.56
N SER A 8 -4.87 -7.68 11.00
CA SER A 8 -3.49 -7.32 11.31
C SER A 8 -3.27 -7.51 12.82
N ALA A 9 -2.64 -8.64 13.19
CA ALA A 9 -2.23 -8.91 14.57
C ALA A 9 -1.08 -7.95 15.00
N ASN A 10 -0.22 -8.37 15.93
CA ASN A 10 0.96 -7.60 16.36
C ASN A 10 2.11 -7.71 15.35
N ALA A 11 1.80 -7.61 14.06
CA ALA A 11 2.76 -7.73 12.96
C ALA A 11 3.29 -6.35 12.52
N MET A 12 4.43 -6.35 11.83
CA MET A 12 5.09 -5.13 11.35
C MET A 12 4.38 -4.51 10.13
N ASP A 13 3.67 -5.31 9.35
CA ASP A 13 2.98 -4.90 8.10
C ASP A 13 1.47 -4.76 8.29
N CYS A 14 1.07 -3.90 9.24
CA CYS A 14 -0.35 -3.68 9.53
C CYS A 14 -1.08 -3.01 8.36
N VAL A 15 -2.27 -3.51 8.03
CA VAL A 15 -3.20 -2.89 7.09
C VAL A 15 -4.20 -2.03 7.86
N GLU A 16 -4.46 -0.83 7.35
CA GLU A 16 -5.52 0.05 7.84
C GLU A 16 -6.65 0.16 6.84
N VAL A 17 -7.87 0.23 7.35
CA VAL A 17 -9.09 0.29 6.55
C VAL A 17 -9.81 1.61 6.78
N GLY A 18 -10.39 2.16 5.70
CA GLY A 18 -11.06 3.45 5.68
C GLY A 18 -11.81 3.66 4.36
N ARG A 19 -12.40 4.85 4.18
CA ARG A 19 -13.02 5.23 2.90
C ARG A 19 -11.97 5.90 2.01
N GLY A 20 -11.66 5.30 0.87
CA GLY A 20 -10.63 5.76 -0.07
C GLY A 20 -9.35 4.92 -0.02
N VAL A 21 -8.26 5.43 -0.60
CA VAL A 21 -6.93 4.81 -0.56
C VAL A 21 -5.91 5.87 -0.15
N GLY A 22 -5.04 5.53 0.80
CA GLY A 22 -3.97 6.41 1.27
C GLY A 22 -2.71 5.63 1.58
N ILE A 23 -1.56 6.28 1.37
CA ILE A 23 -0.24 5.76 1.72
C ILE A 23 0.31 6.67 2.81
N ARG A 24 0.84 6.07 3.89
CA ARG A 24 1.50 6.82 4.95
C ARG A 24 2.71 6.07 5.45
N ASP A 25 3.65 6.82 5.99
CA ASP A 25 4.74 6.25 6.77
C ASP A 25 4.28 6.02 8.21
N THR A 26 4.50 4.83 8.74
CA THR A 26 4.12 4.46 10.10
C THR A 26 4.81 5.35 11.15
N LYS A 27 6.03 5.82 10.87
CA LYS A 27 6.82 6.68 11.78
C LYS A 27 6.47 8.17 11.63
N ALA A 28 5.68 8.56 10.63
CA ALA A 28 5.17 9.91 10.40
C ALA A 28 3.63 9.91 10.22
N PRO A 29 2.87 9.57 11.28
CA PRO A 29 1.45 9.19 11.17
C PRO A 29 0.49 10.33 10.78
N ILE A 30 0.96 11.58 10.79
CA ILE A 30 0.20 12.77 10.44
C ILE A 30 0.16 13.03 8.93
N THR A 31 1.16 12.56 8.17
CA THR A 31 1.27 12.82 6.74
C THR A 31 0.72 11.64 5.94
N HIS A 32 -0.21 11.91 5.03
CA HIS A 32 -0.82 10.92 4.16
C HIS A 32 -0.76 11.38 2.70
N LEU A 33 -0.37 10.49 1.79
CA LEU A 33 -0.56 10.66 0.36
C LEU A 33 -1.90 10.02 -0.03
N ALA A 34 -2.89 10.84 -0.38
CA ALA A 34 -4.14 10.33 -0.92
C ALA A 34 -3.94 9.87 -2.37
N VAL A 35 -4.44 8.68 -2.69
CA VAL A 35 -4.40 8.14 -4.06
C VAL A 35 -5.80 7.74 -4.51
N THR A 36 -6.10 7.91 -5.80
CA THR A 36 -7.41 7.48 -6.31
C THR A 36 -7.48 5.95 -6.35
N PRO A 37 -8.68 5.35 -6.19
CA PRO A 37 -8.84 3.90 -6.34
C PRO A 37 -8.34 3.40 -7.70
N ARG A 38 -8.57 4.16 -8.77
CA ARG A 38 -8.09 3.82 -10.13
C ARG A 38 -6.56 3.77 -10.19
N THR A 39 -5.88 4.78 -9.65
CA THR A 39 -4.42 4.82 -9.61
C THR A 39 -3.86 3.66 -8.81
N TRP A 40 -4.48 3.34 -7.66
CA TRP A 40 -4.07 2.21 -6.83
C TRP A 40 -4.22 0.87 -7.55
N SER A 41 -5.35 0.63 -8.22
CA SER A 41 -5.55 -0.59 -9.02
C SER A 41 -4.52 -0.73 -10.14
N ALA A 42 -4.21 0.36 -10.84
CA ALA A 42 -3.19 0.35 -11.91
C ALA A 42 -1.78 0.06 -11.37
N PHE A 43 -1.45 0.60 -10.18
CA PHE A 43 -0.19 0.31 -9.50
C PHE A 43 -0.08 -1.18 -9.14
N LEU A 44 -1.10 -1.75 -8.48
CA LEU A 44 -1.11 -3.17 -8.11
C LEU A 44 -0.97 -4.10 -9.32
N LEU A 45 -1.62 -3.77 -10.44
CA LEU A 45 -1.46 -4.52 -11.69
C LEU A 45 -0.01 -4.44 -12.20
N SER A 46 0.61 -3.27 -12.15
CA SER A 46 2.00 -3.08 -12.57
C SER A 46 2.99 -3.86 -11.71
N VAL A 47 2.76 -3.92 -10.39
CA VAL A 47 3.55 -4.76 -9.46
C VAL A 47 3.39 -6.24 -9.79
N LYS A 48 2.16 -6.72 -9.97
CA LYS A 48 1.89 -8.13 -10.33
C LYS A 48 2.52 -8.55 -11.65
N LEU A 49 2.63 -7.61 -12.59
CA LEU A 49 3.28 -7.80 -13.89
C LEU A 49 4.82 -7.67 -13.81
N GLY A 50 5.40 -7.46 -12.63
CA GLY A 50 6.86 -7.35 -12.46
C GLY A 50 7.46 -6.08 -13.08
N LYS A 51 6.66 -5.05 -13.39
CA LYS A 51 7.14 -3.85 -14.11
C LYS A 51 8.20 -3.03 -13.37
N PHE A 52 8.34 -3.24 -12.06
CA PHE A 52 9.31 -2.55 -11.21
C PHE A 52 10.46 -3.46 -10.78
N ALA A 53 10.54 -4.69 -11.29
CA ALA A 53 11.69 -5.55 -11.04
C ALA A 53 12.95 -4.88 -11.62
N PRO A 54 14.09 -4.91 -10.90
CA PRO A 54 15.35 -4.42 -11.44
C PRO A 54 15.68 -5.18 -12.73
N SER A 55 16.24 -4.49 -13.70
CA SER A 55 16.44 -4.94 -15.08
C SER A 55 17.48 -6.06 -15.28
N GLY A 56 17.65 -6.96 -14.32
CA GLY A 56 18.70 -7.98 -14.34
C GLY A 56 18.48 -9.20 -13.47
N GLN A 57 17.24 -9.52 -13.06
CA GLN A 57 16.96 -10.75 -12.32
C GLN A 57 15.79 -11.51 -12.96
N THR A 58 16.11 -12.25 -14.02
CA THR A 58 15.39 -13.45 -14.42
C THR A 58 16.13 -14.62 -13.79
N ASP A 59 15.44 -15.44 -13.00
CA ASP A 59 15.87 -16.82 -12.77
C ASP A 59 15.99 -17.59 -14.10
#